data_AF-X1SXL9-F1
#
_entry.id   AF-X1SXL9-F1
#
_cell.length_a   1.000
_cell.length_b   1.000
_cell.length_c   1.000
_cell.angle_alpha   90.00
_cell.angle_beta   90.00
_cell.angle_gamma   90.00
#
_symmetry.space_group_name_H-M   'P 1'
#
loop_
_entity.id
_entity.type
_entity.pdbx_description
1 polymer ?
#
loop_
_entity_poly.entity_id
_entity_poly.type
_entity_poly.pdbx_seq_one_letter_code
_entity_poly.pdbx_strand_id
1 'polypeptide(L)'
;GSLNPLLSTSMHYVYPLVAFIDEDVELIINPKEVQETFFADIKQLLLPENNLSGIFNNQEYMYYNVGKYKIWGLTHLILTDLLTRLKQ
;
A
#
# COMPACT_ATOMS: atom_id res chain seq x y z
N GLY A 1 -4.80 -1.50 -14.99
CA GLY A 1 -3.78 -0.54 -15.47
C GLY A 1 -2.46 -0.78 -14.76
N SER A 2 -1.34 -0.36 -15.32
CA SER A 2 -0.01 -0.47 -14.68
C SER A 2 0.39 0.83 -13.98
N LEU A 3 1.04 0.71 -12.83
CA LEU A 3 1.71 1.83 -12.16
C LEU A 3 3.19 1.90 -12.56
N ASN A 4 3.88 2.93 -12.07
CA ASN A 4 5.32 3.05 -12.31
C ASN A 4 6.06 1.88 -11.63
N PRO A 5 7.05 1.25 -12.29
CA PRO A 5 7.92 0.27 -11.65
C PRO A 5 8.70 0.90 -10.50
N LEU A 6 8.92 0.15 -9.43
CA LEU A 6 9.65 0.59 -8.25
C LEU A 6 10.81 -0.37 -7.97
N LEU A 7 11.96 0.17 -7.58
CA LEU A 7 13.10 -0.64 -7.13
C LEU A 7 12.96 -0.94 -5.63
N SER A 8 12.95 -2.22 -5.27
CA SER A 8 12.93 -2.66 -3.87
C SER A 8 14.29 -2.44 -3.19
N THR A 9 14.30 -2.46 -1.86
CA THR A 9 15.54 -2.44 -1.06
C THR A 9 16.43 -3.67 -1.31
N SER A 10 15.85 -4.76 -1.81
CA SER A 10 16.57 -5.97 -2.23
C SER A 10 17.07 -5.91 -3.68
N MET A 11 17.06 -4.75 -4.33
CA MET A 11 17.53 -4.54 -5.71
C MET A 11 16.74 -5.29 -6.77
N HIS A 12 15.45 -5.51 -6.54
CA HIS A 12 14.53 -6.10 -7.52
C HIS A 12 13.52 -5.07 -7.99
N TYR A 13 13.20 -5.07 -9.29
CA TYR A 13 12.11 -4.26 -9.80
C TYR A 13 10.76 -4.92 -9.51
N VAL A 14 9.86 -4.14 -8.94
CA VAL A 14 8.46 -4.49 -8.71
C VAL A 14 7.60 -3.71 -9.70
N TYR A 15 6.69 -4.43 -10.37
CA TYR A 15 5.80 -3.89 -11.41
C TYR A 15 4.36 -3.96 -10.90
N PRO A 16 3.83 -2.88 -10.29
CA PRO A 16 2.52 -2.93 -9.67
C PRO A 16 1.40 -2.85 -10.72
N LEU A 17 0.35 -3.63 -10.50
CA LEU A 17 -0.86 -3.65 -11.33
C LEU A 17 -2.06 -3.21 -10.50
N VAL A 18 -2.93 -2.42 -11.13
CA VAL A 18 -4.23 -2.00 -10.62
C VAL A 18 -5.30 -2.76 -11.39
N ALA A 19 -6.12 -3.52 -10.67
CA ALA A 19 -7.22 -4.28 -11.22
C ALA A 19 -8.52 -3.88 -10.53
N PHE A 20 -9.63 -4.08 -11.23
CA PHE A 20 -10.95 -4.07 -10.63
C PHE A 20 -11.26 -5.50 -10.16
N ILE A 21 -11.89 -5.61 -9.01
CA ILE A 21 -12.39 -6.87 -8.44
C ILE A 21 -13.90 -6.76 -8.32
N ASP A 22 -14.60 -7.88 -8.45
CA ASP A 22 -16.04 -7.91 -8.21
C ASP A 22 -16.34 -7.60 -6.73
N GLU A 23 -17.46 -6.91 -6.48
CA GLU A 23 -17.84 -6.47 -5.13
C GLU A 23 -18.09 -7.65 -4.17
N ASP A 24 -18.47 -8.81 -4.71
CA ASP A 24 -18.77 -10.05 -4.01
C ASP A 24 -17.58 -11.03 -3.97
N VAL A 25 -16.36 -10.54 -4.21
CA VAL A 25 -15.17 -11.40 -4.16
C VAL A 25 -14.97 -12.02 -2.78
N GLU A 26 -14.87 -13.35 -2.74
CA GLU A 26 -14.49 -14.09 -1.53
C GLU A 26 -12.97 -14.28 -1.48
N LEU A 27 -12.34 -13.79 -0.39
CA LEU A 27 -10.91 -13.97 -0.16
C LEU A 27 -10.65 -15.30 0.57
N ILE A 28 -10.00 -16.24 -0.10
CA ILE A 28 -9.52 -17.49 0.50
C ILE A 28 -8.04 -17.33 0.84
N ILE A 29 -7.70 -17.26 2.12
CA ILE A 29 -6.32 -17.06 2.58
C ILE A 29 -5.57 -18.40 2.70
N ASN A 30 -4.28 -18.40 2.30
CA ASN A 30 -3.35 -19.46 2.65
C ASN A 30 -2.66 -19.11 3.99
N PRO A 31 -3.00 -19.77 5.11
CA PRO A 31 -2.48 -19.38 6.43
C PRO A 31 -0.97 -19.64 6.61
N LYS A 32 -0.33 -20.37 5.69
CA LYS A 32 1.13 -20.56 5.70
C LYS A 32 1.90 -19.30 5.27
N GLU A 33 1.22 -18.39 4.57
CA GLU A 33 1.84 -17.20 3.97
C GLU A 33 1.14 -15.90 4.38
N VAL A 34 -0.19 -15.94 4.55
CA VAL A 34 -1.01 -14.76 4.84
C VAL A 34 -1.69 -14.94 6.20
N GLN A 35 -1.37 -14.03 7.12
CA GLN A 35 -1.98 -14.02 8.45
C GLN A 35 -3.40 -13.42 8.45
N GLU A 36 -3.59 -12.30 7.76
CA GLU A 36 -4.84 -11.53 7.76
C GLU A 36 -4.96 -10.74 6.44
N THR A 37 -6.19 -10.52 5.98
CA THR A 37 -6.53 -9.63 4.87
C THR A 37 -7.52 -8.58 5.35
N PHE A 38 -7.45 -7.38 4.80
CA PHE A 38 -8.40 -6.32 5.08
C PHE A 38 -8.63 -5.45 3.85
N PHE A 39 -9.80 -4.82 3.80
CA PHE A 39 -10.11 -3.77 2.83
C PHE A 39 -10.00 -2.41 3.50
N ALA A 40 -9.54 -1.42 2.73
CA ALA A 40 -9.46 -0.04 3.15
C ALA A 40 -10.13 0.85 2.10
N ASP A 41 -10.95 1.80 2.52
CA ASP A 41 -11.45 2.84 1.62
C ASP A 41 -10.26 3.73 1.23
N ILE A 42 -10.01 3.85 -0.08
CA ILE A 42 -8.93 4.66 -0.63
C ILE A 42 -8.99 6.13 -0.16
N LYS A 43 -10.19 6.64 0.17
CA LYS A 43 -10.38 7.98 0.74
C LYS A 43 -9.67 8.15 2.08
N GLN A 44 -9.53 7.09 2.88
CA GLN A 44 -8.80 7.16 4.15
C GLN A 44 -7.32 7.49 3.92
N LEU A 45 -6.73 7.01 2.82
CA LEU A 45 -5.32 7.29 2.50
C LEU A 45 -5.09 8.73 2.01
N LEU A 46 -6.16 9.44 1.63
CA LEU A 46 -6.09 10.84 1.20
C LEU A 46 -6.10 11.81 2.39
N LEU A 47 -6.49 11.34 3.58
CA LEU A 47 -6.54 12.14 4.80
C LEU A 47 -5.13 12.43 5.31
N PRO A 48 -4.73 13.71 5.48
CA PRO A 48 -3.39 14.08 5.92
C PRO A 48 -2.98 13.43 7.25
N GLU A 49 -3.92 13.29 8.19
CA GLU A 49 -3.71 12.65 9.50
C GLU A 49 -3.34 11.17 9.41
N ASN A 50 -3.64 10.52 8.29
CA ASN A 50 -3.28 9.13 8.05
C ASN A 50 -1.92 8.99 7.36
N ASN A 51 -1.29 10.09 6.92
CA ASN A 51 0.05 10.08 6.35
C ASN A 51 1.07 10.57 7.39
N LEU A 52 1.78 9.62 7.99
CA LEU A 52 2.64 9.85 9.14
C LEU A 52 4.09 9.48 8.80
N SER A 53 5.03 9.97 9.62
CA SER A 53 6.42 9.55 9.55
C SER A 53 6.85 8.78 10.81
N GLY A 54 7.88 7.96 10.65
CA GLY A 54 8.48 7.18 11.72
C GLY A 54 9.98 6.99 11.49
N ILE A 55 10.67 6.44 12.49
CA ILE A 55 12.11 6.20 12.43
C ILE A 55 12.38 4.69 12.37
N PHE A 56 13.17 4.25 11.41
CA PHE A 56 13.67 2.88 11.30
C PHE A 56 15.15 2.91 10.89
N ASN A 57 16.02 2.20 11.62
CA ASN A 57 17.48 2.23 11.40
C ASN A 57 18.06 3.65 11.27
N ASN A 58 17.62 4.57 12.13
CA ASN A 58 18.04 5.98 12.14
C ASN A 58 17.72 6.75 10.83
N GLN A 59 16.77 6.25 10.04
CA GLN A 59 16.24 6.89 8.84
C GLN A 59 14.74 7.15 9.02
N GLU A 60 14.30 8.32 8.57
CA GLU A 60 12.88 8.65 8.52
C GLU A 60 12.22 7.90 7.35
N TYR A 61 11.04 7.35 7.60
CA TYR A 61 10.19 6.77 6.56
C TYR A 61 8.74 7.22 6.73
N MET A 62 8.05 7.31 5.60
CA MET A 62 6.61 7.63 5.55
C MET A 62 5.78 6.36 5.57
N TYR A 63 4.59 6.44 6.16
CA TYR A 63 3.63 5.35 6.19
C TYR A 63 2.20 5.87 6.26
N TYR A 64 1.27 5.05 5.75
CA TYR A 64 -0.15 5.24 5.98
C TYR A 64 -0.60 4.48 7.23
N ASN A 65 -1.42 5.12 8.04
CA ASN A 65 -2.14 4.46 9.13
C ASN A 65 -3.62 4.26 8.75
N VAL A 66 -4.11 3.02 8.82
CA VAL A 66 -5.49 2.66 8.47
C VAL A 66 -6.05 1.79 9.58
N GLY A 67 -6.83 2.41 10.48
CA GLY A 67 -7.31 1.72 11.69
C GLY A 67 -6.14 1.22 12.54
N LYS A 68 -6.04 -0.11 12.70
CA LYS A 68 -4.93 -0.78 13.42
C LYS A 68 -3.72 -1.08 12.54
N TYR A 69 -3.80 -0.85 11.23
CA TYR A 69 -2.79 -1.29 10.27
C TYR A 69 -1.85 -0.16 9.85
N LYS A 70 -0.57 -0.51 9.80
CA LYS A 70 0.50 0.34 9.30
C LYS A 70 0.95 -0.13 7.92
N ILE A 71 0.80 0.72 6.91
CA ILE A 71 1.21 0.43 5.53
C ILE A 71 2.44 1.28 5.19
N TRP A 72 3.57 0.63 4.98
CA TRP A 72 4.88 1.28 4.86
C TRP A 72 5.74 0.61 3.78
N GLY A 73 6.94 1.15 3.55
CA GLY A 73 7.89 0.59 2.58
C GLY A 73 7.37 0.67 1.15
N LEU A 74 7.61 -0.39 0.38
CA LEU A 74 7.26 -0.41 -1.04
C LEU A 74 5.75 -0.28 -1.28
N THR A 75 4.93 -0.88 -0.42
CA THR A 75 3.46 -0.79 -0.53
C THR A 75 2.98 0.65 -0.34
N HIS A 76 3.57 1.41 0.58
CA HIS A 76 3.27 2.84 0.72
C HIS A 76 3.58 3.59 -0.59
N LEU A 77 4.74 3.36 -1.20
CA LEU A 77 5.13 4.00 -2.47
C LEU A 77 4.17 3.65 -3.63
N ILE A 78 3.73 2.39 -3.71
CA ILE A 78 2.74 1.95 -4.71
C ILE A 78 1.43 2.74 -4.54
N LEU A 79 0.95 2.84 -3.30
CA LEU A 79 -0.29 3.58 -3.00
C LEU A 79 -0.11 5.08 -3.28
N THR A 80 1.03 5.67 -2.95
CA THR A 80 1.30 7.10 -3.26
C THR A 80 1.26 7.37 -4.76
N ASP A 81 1.82 6.50 -5.62
CA ASP A 81 1.74 6.63 -7.08
C ASP A 81 0.28 6.55 -7.56
N LEU A 82 -0.49 5.58 -7.05
CA LEU A 82 -1.92 5.45 -7.36
C LEU A 82 -2.70 6.70 -6.98
N LEU A 83 -2.54 7.20 -5.74
CA LEU A 83 -3.27 8.38 -5.25
C LEU A 83 -2.89 9.65 -6.01
N THR A 84 -1.63 9.77 -6.46
CA THR A 84 -1.19 10.89 -7.29
C THR A 84 -1.93 10.91 -8.62
N ARG A 85 -2.13 9.74 -9.24
CA ARG A 85 -2.86 9.60 -10.51
C ARG A 85 -4.36 9.82 -10.36
N LEU A 86 -4.95 9.45 -9.23
CA LEU A 86 -6.39 9.65 -8.98
C LEU A 86 -6.77 11.10 -8.66
N LYS A 87 -5.81 11.94 -8.27
CA LYS A 87 -6.01 13.38 -8.04
C LYS A 87 -5.89 14.22 -9.32
N GLN A 88 -5.35 13.65 -10.39
CA GLN A 88 -5.21 14.28 -11.71
C GLN A 88 -6.49 14.10 -12.52
#